data_AF-A0A945GLW7-F1
#
_entry.id   AF-A0A945GLW7-F1
#
_cell.length_a   1.000
_cell.length_b   1.000
_cell.length_c   1.000
_cell.angle_alpha   90.00
_cell.angle_beta   90.00
_cell.angle_gamma   90.00
#
_symmetry.space_group_name_H-M   'P 1'
#
loop_
_entity.id
_entity.type
_entity.pdbx_description
1 polymer ?
#
loop_
_entity_poly.entity_id
_entity_poly.type
_entity_poly.pdbx_seq_one_letter_code
_entity_poly.pdbx_strand_id
1 'polypeptide(L)'
;AHDPEPVHKCALAAGRLIMGKLSWDSMRGLDFLLTRDDIDPARVGVSGNSLGGAKAGWMAALEPRLSFAVVSGWAFAPITETWGKFCTRIPNQRMREWMTWDQYLALAAPHCALRIVNGDADVIIDKEDDGAAWRDMEPAVDSAAQVYAALGKPDGIQTWYEKDGGHRPYVARVPNLAWLVRQTKPEDRTPEQILDLPEINFGDWCHQHGFQLEKLYGTPLHLLGATVADMGIVPLRREQLAVLSPDEIGRLEYTIEGWLEQIERNLKDER
;
A
#
# COMPACT_ATOMS: atom_id res chain seq x y z
N ALA A 1 13.19 2.84 -13.69
CA ALA A 1 12.12 3.68 -13.10
C ALA A 1 10.78 3.26 -13.69
N HIS A 2 9.72 3.16 -12.88
CA HIS A 2 8.43 2.60 -13.29
C HIS A 2 7.51 3.62 -13.99
N ASP A 3 7.90 4.89 -14.09
CA ASP A 3 7.06 6.01 -14.54
C ASP A 3 7.45 6.74 -15.84
N PRO A 4 8.65 6.56 -16.46
CA PRO A 4 8.93 7.22 -17.73
C PRO A 4 7.89 6.84 -18.79
N GLU A 5 7.34 7.83 -19.49
CA GLU A 5 6.32 7.63 -20.52
C GLU A 5 6.70 6.55 -21.56
N PRO A 6 7.96 6.43 -22.04
CA PRO A 6 8.34 5.36 -22.97
C PRO A 6 8.14 3.94 -22.40
N VAL A 7 8.38 3.76 -21.09
CA VAL A 7 8.17 2.48 -20.41
C VAL A 7 6.69 2.12 -20.43
N HIS A 8 5.80 3.09 -20.21
CA HIS A 8 4.35 2.87 -20.25
C HIS A 8 3.84 2.59 -21.65
N LYS A 9 4.32 3.33 -22.65
CA LYS A 9 3.94 3.08 -24.06
C LYS A 9 4.33 1.66 -24.48
N CYS A 10 5.52 1.22 -24.12
CA CYS A 10 5.98 -0.15 -24.36
C CYS A 10 5.10 -1.18 -23.63
N ALA A 11 4.86 -0.97 -22.32
CA ALA A 11 4.01 -1.84 -21.50
C ALA A 11 2.57 -1.96 -22.04
N LEU A 12 1.98 -0.83 -22.45
CA LEU A 12 0.65 -0.79 -23.07
C LEU A 12 0.62 -1.52 -24.42
N ALA A 13 1.61 -1.30 -25.28
CA ALA A 13 1.72 -1.99 -26.57
C ALA A 13 1.87 -3.52 -26.42
N ALA A 14 2.49 -3.96 -25.32
CA ALA A 14 2.62 -5.37 -24.98
C ALA A 14 1.37 -5.96 -24.29
N GLY A 15 0.30 -5.17 -24.10
CA GLY A 15 -0.91 -5.59 -23.37
C GLY A 15 -0.67 -5.86 -21.88
N ARG A 16 0.40 -5.30 -21.31
CA ARG A 16 0.85 -5.55 -19.92
C ARG A 16 1.07 -4.24 -19.19
N LEU A 17 -0.02 -3.62 -18.73
CA LEU A 17 0.05 -2.37 -17.97
C LEU A 17 0.92 -2.50 -16.72
N ILE A 18 1.67 -1.45 -16.38
CA ILE A 18 2.61 -1.46 -15.25
C ILE A 18 1.94 -1.84 -13.93
N MET A 19 0.75 -1.33 -13.63
CA MET A 19 0.01 -1.73 -12.42
C MET A 19 -0.38 -3.21 -12.42
N GLY A 20 -0.71 -3.78 -13.58
CA GLY A 20 -0.95 -5.22 -13.71
C GLY A 20 0.30 -6.02 -13.36
N LYS A 21 1.49 -5.58 -13.82
CA LYS A 21 2.77 -6.20 -13.42
C LYS A 21 3.02 -6.08 -11.91
N LEU A 22 2.86 -4.88 -11.34
CA LEU A 22 3.08 -4.65 -9.90
C LEU A 22 2.14 -5.50 -9.03
N SER A 23 0.88 -5.64 -9.44
CA SER A 23 -0.11 -6.48 -8.77
C SER A 23 0.25 -7.96 -8.92
N TRP A 24 0.59 -8.40 -10.13
CA TRP A 24 1.02 -9.78 -10.39
C TRP A 24 2.25 -10.18 -9.57
N ASP A 25 3.29 -9.34 -9.54
CA ASP A 25 4.48 -9.57 -8.71
C ASP A 25 4.11 -9.69 -7.22
N SER A 26 3.14 -8.89 -6.75
CA SER A 26 2.65 -8.94 -5.37
C SER A 26 1.85 -10.22 -5.08
N MET A 27 1.06 -10.71 -6.05
CA MET A 27 0.38 -12.01 -5.95
C MET A 27 1.37 -13.17 -5.91
N ARG A 28 2.50 -13.11 -6.63
CA ARG A 28 3.57 -14.11 -6.51
C ARG A 28 4.26 -14.06 -5.15
N GLY A 29 4.45 -12.87 -4.61
CA GLY A 29 4.92 -12.69 -3.23
C GLY A 29 3.96 -13.32 -2.21
N LEU A 30 2.65 -13.17 -2.43
CA LEU A 30 1.64 -13.83 -1.62
C LEU A 30 1.69 -15.36 -1.76
N ASP A 31 1.86 -15.88 -2.98
CA ASP A 31 1.99 -17.33 -3.21
C ASP A 31 3.13 -17.91 -2.35
N PHE A 32 4.28 -17.25 -2.34
CA PHE A 32 5.41 -17.63 -1.48
C PHE A 32 5.08 -17.49 0.01
N LEU A 33 4.46 -16.38 0.43
CA LEU A 33 4.10 -16.18 1.83
C LEU A 33 3.20 -17.32 2.35
N LEU A 34 2.27 -17.78 1.52
CA LEU A 34 1.34 -18.86 1.85
C LEU A 34 1.97 -20.27 1.80
N THR A 35 3.23 -20.43 1.39
CA THR A 35 3.93 -21.72 1.54
C THR A 35 4.56 -21.91 2.90
N ARG A 36 4.54 -20.88 3.76
CA ARG A 36 5.17 -20.93 5.07
C ARG A 36 4.19 -21.43 6.13
N ASP A 37 4.65 -22.40 6.93
CA ASP A 37 3.85 -22.99 8.02
C ASP A 37 3.58 -22.01 9.18
N ASP A 38 4.32 -20.91 9.27
CA ASP A 38 4.14 -19.86 10.29
C ASP A 38 3.19 -18.73 9.87
N ILE A 39 2.52 -18.86 8.72
CA ILE A 39 1.55 -17.87 8.22
C ILE A 39 0.14 -18.47 8.25
N ASP A 40 -0.77 -17.78 8.94
CA ASP A 40 -2.20 -18.10 8.86
C ASP A 40 -2.80 -17.47 7.60
N PRO A 41 -3.22 -18.26 6.59
CA PRO A 41 -3.79 -17.75 5.35
C PRO A 41 -5.07 -16.92 5.57
N ALA A 42 -5.80 -17.13 6.67
CA ALA A 42 -7.04 -16.41 6.96
C ALA A 42 -6.81 -14.98 7.47
N ARG A 43 -5.55 -14.59 7.74
CA ARG A 43 -5.17 -13.31 8.35
C ARG A 43 -4.20 -12.49 7.50
N VAL A 44 -4.09 -12.82 6.22
CA VAL A 44 -3.20 -12.11 5.30
C VAL A 44 -3.94 -10.95 4.66
N GLY A 45 -3.28 -9.79 4.57
CA GLY A 45 -3.81 -8.60 3.95
C GLY A 45 -2.70 -7.78 3.27
N VAL A 46 -3.08 -6.65 2.69
CA VAL A 46 -2.15 -5.73 2.01
C VAL A 46 -2.26 -4.33 2.59
N SER A 47 -1.15 -3.62 2.68
CA SER A 47 -1.13 -2.21 3.05
C SER A 47 -0.14 -1.46 2.17
N GLY A 48 -0.45 -0.21 1.85
CA GLY A 48 0.49 0.64 1.14
C GLY A 48 0.11 2.11 1.14
N ASN A 49 1.12 2.95 0.92
CA ASN A 49 0.98 4.40 0.82
C ASN A 49 1.27 4.89 -0.61
N SER A 50 0.55 5.88 -1.13
CA SER A 50 0.81 6.49 -2.45
C SER A 50 0.67 5.47 -3.59
N LEU A 51 1.72 5.24 -4.40
CA LEU A 51 1.74 4.11 -5.36
C LEU A 51 1.43 2.77 -4.69
N GLY A 52 1.92 2.57 -3.46
CA GLY A 52 1.58 1.41 -2.65
C GLY A 52 0.10 1.37 -2.28
N GLY A 53 -0.54 2.51 -2.05
CA GLY A 53 -1.98 2.63 -1.79
C GLY A 53 -2.80 2.29 -3.03
N ALA A 54 -2.42 2.82 -4.19
CA ALA A 54 -2.99 2.43 -5.48
C ALA A 54 -2.90 0.90 -5.67
N LYS A 55 -1.70 0.34 -5.47
CA LYS A 55 -1.46 -1.10 -5.57
C LYS A 55 -2.27 -1.90 -4.56
N ALA A 56 -2.42 -1.43 -3.32
CA ALA A 56 -3.24 -2.07 -2.29
C ALA A 56 -4.71 -2.14 -2.72
N GLY A 57 -5.24 -1.07 -3.32
CA GLY A 57 -6.58 -1.09 -3.93
C GLY A 57 -6.72 -2.12 -5.04
N TRP A 58 -5.74 -2.19 -5.94
CA TRP A 58 -5.74 -3.18 -7.05
C TRP A 58 -5.63 -4.61 -6.54
N MET A 59 -4.79 -4.85 -5.54
CA MET A 59 -4.68 -6.14 -4.87
C MET A 59 -6.00 -6.52 -4.19
N ALA A 60 -6.67 -5.58 -3.51
CA ALA A 60 -7.95 -5.87 -2.87
C ALA A 60 -9.05 -6.27 -3.87
N ALA A 61 -9.05 -5.66 -5.07
CA ALA A 61 -10.02 -5.99 -6.11
C ALA A 61 -9.69 -7.32 -6.85
N LEU A 62 -8.41 -7.68 -6.96
CA LEU A 62 -7.96 -8.78 -7.82
C LEU A 62 -7.53 -10.04 -7.08
N GLU A 63 -7.23 -9.97 -5.79
CA GLU A 63 -6.66 -11.08 -5.01
C GLU A 63 -7.63 -11.55 -3.92
N PRO A 64 -8.47 -12.57 -4.22
CA PRO A 64 -9.53 -13.02 -3.31
C PRO A 64 -9.02 -13.69 -2.02
N ARG A 65 -7.72 -13.99 -1.94
CA ARG A 65 -7.10 -14.57 -0.74
C ARG A 65 -6.80 -13.53 0.35
N LEU A 66 -6.89 -12.23 0.05
CA LEU A 66 -6.67 -11.19 1.05
C LEU A 66 -7.92 -11.01 1.92
N SER A 67 -7.71 -11.01 3.23
CA SER A 67 -8.75 -10.77 4.25
C SER A 67 -8.99 -9.28 4.51
N PHE A 68 -7.99 -8.42 4.26
CA PHE A 68 -8.11 -6.97 4.41
C PHE A 68 -7.11 -6.20 3.53
N ALA A 69 -7.42 -4.93 3.27
CA ALA A 69 -6.50 -3.97 2.68
C ALA A 69 -6.56 -2.59 3.34
N VAL A 70 -5.39 -1.99 3.58
CA VAL A 70 -5.24 -0.60 4.01
C VAL A 70 -4.68 0.22 2.85
N VAL A 71 -5.49 1.14 2.34
CA VAL A 71 -5.14 2.03 1.23
C VAL A 71 -4.82 3.40 1.83
N SER A 72 -3.54 3.77 1.86
CA SER A 72 -3.07 5.04 2.42
C SER A 72 -2.61 6.02 1.35
N GLY A 73 -2.85 7.31 1.56
CA GLY A 73 -2.36 8.39 0.68
C GLY A 73 -2.77 8.16 -0.78
N TRP A 74 -4.02 7.77 -1.00
CA TRP A 74 -4.58 7.47 -2.32
C TRP A 74 -6.10 7.72 -2.33
N ALA A 75 -6.63 8.11 -3.50
CA ALA A 75 -8.05 8.34 -3.72
C ALA A 75 -8.59 7.49 -4.87
N PHE A 76 -9.85 7.09 -4.78
CA PHE A 76 -10.60 6.43 -5.86
C PHE A 76 -11.55 7.45 -6.50
N ALA A 77 -10.95 8.39 -7.21
CA ALA A 77 -11.63 9.58 -7.72
C ALA A 77 -11.13 9.98 -9.12
N PRO A 78 -11.91 10.77 -9.89
CA PRO A 78 -11.56 11.22 -11.24
C PRO A 78 -10.19 11.91 -11.35
N ILE A 79 -9.75 12.59 -10.29
CA ILE A 79 -8.44 13.27 -10.23
C ILE A 79 -7.27 12.30 -10.51
N THR A 80 -7.41 11.02 -10.16
CA THR A 80 -6.38 10.00 -10.40
C THR A 80 -6.30 9.52 -11.85
N GLU A 81 -7.31 9.85 -12.66
CA GLU A 81 -7.34 9.58 -14.11
C GLU A 81 -6.74 10.73 -14.93
N THR A 82 -6.54 11.90 -14.31
CA THR A 82 -6.05 13.10 -15.00
C THR A 82 -4.61 13.45 -14.59
N TRP A 83 -4.37 13.59 -13.28
CA TRP A 83 -3.13 14.13 -12.73
C TRP A 83 -2.14 13.07 -12.23
N GLY A 84 -2.58 11.81 -12.14
CA GLY A 84 -1.74 10.70 -11.69
C GLY A 84 -0.51 10.45 -12.58
N LYS A 85 0.51 9.85 -11.97
CA LYS A 85 1.65 9.24 -12.65
C LYS A 85 1.18 8.24 -13.71
N PHE A 86 1.95 8.02 -14.78
CA PHE A 86 1.52 7.11 -15.85
C PHE A 86 1.28 5.68 -15.34
N CYS A 87 2.02 5.26 -14.30
CA CYS A 87 1.89 3.95 -13.69
C CYS A 87 0.57 3.68 -12.97
N THR A 88 -0.18 4.73 -12.61
CA THR A 88 -1.51 4.64 -11.99
C THR A 88 -2.59 5.17 -12.91
N ARG A 89 -2.34 6.30 -13.58
CA ARG A 89 -3.29 6.98 -14.47
C ARG A 89 -3.77 6.11 -15.63
N ILE A 90 -2.86 5.50 -16.40
CA ILE A 90 -3.25 4.71 -17.57
C ILE A 90 -4.06 3.46 -17.15
N PRO A 91 -3.64 2.68 -16.13
CA PRO A 91 -4.48 1.61 -15.58
C PRO A 91 -5.85 2.06 -15.10
N ASN A 92 -5.94 3.20 -14.41
CA ASN A 92 -7.22 3.73 -13.93
C ASN A 92 -8.13 4.10 -15.10
N GLN A 93 -7.62 4.82 -16.10
CA GLN A 93 -8.38 5.14 -17.32
C GLN A 93 -8.90 3.87 -18.01
N ARG A 94 -8.04 2.83 -18.13
CA ARG A 94 -8.42 1.55 -18.72
C ARG A 94 -9.48 0.81 -17.92
N MET A 95 -9.40 0.82 -16.59
CA MET A 95 -10.45 0.26 -15.73
C MET A 95 -11.76 1.01 -15.89
N ARG A 96 -11.69 2.35 -15.97
CA ARG A 96 -12.85 3.23 -16.07
C ARG A 96 -13.59 3.16 -17.42
N GLU A 97 -12.99 2.52 -18.43
CA GLU A 97 -13.69 2.12 -19.66
C GLU A 97 -14.72 0.99 -19.41
N TRP A 98 -14.58 0.22 -18.32
CA TRP A 98 -15.40 -0.96 -18.02
C TRP A 98 -16.29 -0.81 -16.79
N MET A 99 -15.85 -0.05 -15.78
CA MET A 99 -16.58 0.08 -14.53
C MET A 99 -16.36 1.43 -13.83
N THR A 100 -17.24 1.75 -12.90
CA THR A 100 -17.13 2.94 -12.03
C THR A 100 -16.27 2.66 -10.79
N TRP A 101 -15.87 3.71 -10.06
CA TRP A 101 -15.03 3.56 -8.86
C TRP A 101 -15.72 2.77 -7.75
N ASP A 102 -17.03 2.91 -7.57
CA ASP A 102 -17.82 2.12 -6.62
C ASP A 102 -17.87 0.64 -7.01
N GLN A 103 -18.07 0.34 -8.29
CA GLN A 103 -18.03 -1.04 -8.78
C GLN A 103 -16.66 -1.67 -8.56
N TYR A 104 -15.60 -0.92 -8.83
CA TYR A 104 -14.22 -1.33 -8.59
C TYR A 104 -13.96 -1.62 -7.10
N LEU A 105 -14.37 -0.72 -6.20
CA LEU A 105 -14.23 -0.92 -4.75
C LEU A 105 -15.05 -2.12 -4.26
N ALA A 106 -16.24 -2.33 -4.83
CA ALA A 106 -17.12 -3.45 -4.50
C ALA A 106 -16.55 -4.81 -4.92
N LEU A 107 -15.56 -4.89 -5.83
CA LEU A 107 -14.92 -6.15 -6.20
C LEU A 107 -14.24 -6.85 -5.03
N ALA A 108 -13.81 -6.09 -4.02
CA ALA A 108 -13.21 -6.63 -2.80
C ALA A 108 -14.24 -7.26 -1.84
N ALA A 109 -15.54 -7.02 -2.04
CA ALA A 109 -16.59 -7.54 -1.17
C ALA A 109 -16.89 -9.03 -1.45
N PRO A 110 -17.28 -9.82 -0.43
CA PRO A 110 -17.19 -9.54 1.01
C PRO A 110 -15.87 -10.04 1.61
N HIS A 111 -14.94 -10.50 0.78
CA HIS A 111 -13.79 -11.30 1.19
C HIS A 111 -12.66 -10.46 1.79
N CYS A 112 -12.54 -9.19 1.38
CA CYS A 112 -11.50 -8.27 1.83
C CYS A 112 -12.11 -7.04 2.51
N ALA A 113 -11.78 -6.81 3.78
CA ALA A 113 -12.14 -5.59 4.50
C ALA A 113 -11.27 -4.41 4.04
N LEU A 114 -11.87 -3.32 3.61
CA LEU A 114 -11.18 -2.14 3.06
C LEU A 114 -11.13 -0.99 4.06
N ARG A 115 -9.93 -0.46 4.32
CA ARG A 115 -9.71 0.77 5.09
C ARG A 115 -8.96 1.78 4.25
N ILE A 116 -9.61 2.88 3.89
CA ILE A 116 -9.02 3.97 3.11
C ILE A 116 -8.64 5.08 4.08
N VAL A 117 -7.35 5.38 4.18
CA VAL A 117 -6.80 6.24 5.24
C VAL A 117 -5.96 7.37 4.64
N ASN A 118 -6.40 8.61 4.81
CA ASN A 118 -5.76 9.77 4.18
C ASN A 118 -5.56 10.91 5.19
N GLY A 119 -4.85 11.94 4.77
CA GLY A 119 -4.90 13.26 5.41
C GLY A 119 -5.64 14.21 4.48
N ASP A 120 -6.42 15.13 5.04
CA ASP A 120 -7.24 16.04 4.24
C ASP A 120 -6.45 17.19 3.57
N ALA A 121 -5.19 17.41 3.96
CA ALA A 121 -4.24 18.36 3.38
C ALA A 121 -3.17 17.69 2.48
N ASP A 122 -3.47 16.50 1.93
CA ASP A 122 -2.57 15.78 1.02
C ASP A 122 -2.62 16.36 -0.41
N VAL A 123 -1.81 17.41 -0.63
CA VAL A 123 -1.63 18.09 -1.93
C VAL A 123 -0.94 17.24 -3.01
N ILE A 124 -0.48 16.02 -2.69
CA ILE A 124 0.06 15.10 -3.69
C ILE A 124 -1.08 14.37 -4.41
N ILE A 125 -2.14 14.03 -3.68
CA ILE A 125 -3.34 13.40 -4.23
C ILE A 125 -4.38 14.45 -4.62
N ASP A 126 -4.66 15.41 -3.73
CA ASP A 126 -5.57 16.52 -3.96
C ASP A 126 -4.81 17.78 -4.38
N LYS A 127 -4.34 17.78 -5.63
CA LYS A 127 -3.35 18.75 -6.14
C LYS A 127 -3.71 20.23 -5.92
N GLU A 128 -4.99 20.55 -6.02
CA GLU A 128 -5.50 21.93 -5.92
C GLU A 128 -5.82 22.33 -4.47
N ASP A 129 -5.65 21.42 -3.50
CA ASP A 129 -5.93 21.64 -2.08
C ASP A 129 -7.36 22.15 -1.84
N ASP A 130 -8.31 21.72 -2.68
CA ASP A 130 -9.69 22.17 -2.67
C ASP A 130 -10.63 21.09 -2.12
N GLY A 131 -10.13 19.92 -1.75
CA GLY A 131 -10.84 18.75 -1.22
C GLY A 131 -11.56 17.92 -2.28
N ALA A 132 -11.36 18.16 -3.59
CA ALA A 132 -12.07 17.44 -4.64
C ALA A 132 -11.78 15.94 -4.63
N ALA A 133 -10.52 15.53 -4.38
CA ALA A 133 -10.16 14.11 -4.33
C ALA A 133 -11.00 13.34 -3.31
N TRP A 134 -11.26 13.94 -2.15
CA TRP A 134 -12.00 13.34 -1.05
C TRP A 134 -13.51 13.40 -1.31
N ARG A 135 -14.03 14.58 -1.67
CA ARG A 135 -15.45 14.76 -1.99
C ARG A 135 -15.95 13.85 -3.10
N ASP A 136 -15.12 13.60 -4.11
CA ASP A 136 -15.49 12.74 -5.24
C ASP A 136 -15.36 11.24 -4.91
N MET A 137 -14.54 10.89 -3.92
CA MET A 137 -14.36 9.51 -3.47
C MET A 137 -15.49 9.04 -2.54
N GLU A 138 -16.00 9.91 -1.66
CA GLU A 138 -17.02 9.55 -0.67
C GLU A 138 -18.25 8.87 -1.30
N PRO A 139 -18.89 9.38 -2.38
CA PRO A 139 -20.03 8.70 -3.00
C PRO A 139 -19.70 7.30 -3.53
N ALA A 140 -18.47 7.09 -4.00
CA ALA A 140 -18.04 5.78 -4.50
C ALA A 140 -17.88 4.77 -3.35
N VAL A 141 -17.34 5.24 -2.22
CA VAL A 141 -17.23 4.45 -0.99
C VAL A 141 -18.61 4.11 -0.43
N ASP A 142 -19.52 5.08 -0.37
CA ASP A 142 -20.89 4.88 0.12
C ASP A 142 -21.65 3.85 -0.72
N SER A 143 -21.54 3.92 -2.06
CA SER A 143 -22.13 2.92 -2.96
C SER A 143 -21.54 1.53 -2.75
N ALA A 144 -20.21 1.41 -2.63
CA ALA A 144 -19.56 0.14 -2.33
C ALA A 144 -19.96 -0.42 -0.95
N ALA A 145 -20.13 0.44 0.07
CA ALA A 145 -20.58 0.07 1.40
C ALA A 145 -21.96 -0.60 1.39
N GLN A 146 -22.86 -0.19 0.48
CA GLN A 146 -24.15 -0.86 0.30
C GLN A 146 -24.00 -2.31 -0.20
N VAL A 147 -23.04 -2.57 -1.10
CA VAL A 147 -22.73 -3.94 -1.56
C VAL A 147 -22.19 -4.79 -0.41
N TYR A 148 -21.25 -4.23 0.36
CA TYR A 148 -20.72 -4.87 1.57
C TYR A 148 -21.83 -5.20 2.58
N ALA A 149 -22.75 -4.27 2.85
CA ALA A 149 -23.89 -4.50 3.73
C ALA A 149 -24.83 -5.60 3.20
N ALA A 150 -25.15 -5.59 1.91
CA ALA A 150 -25.98 -6.62 1.27
C ALA A 150 -25.36 -8.02 1.35
N LEU A 151 -24.02 -8.10 1.39
CA LEU A 151 -23.26 -9.34 1.57
C LEU A 151 -22.97 -9.67 3.05
N GLY A 152 -23.62 -9.00 3.99
CA GLY A 152 -23.52 -9.28 5.43
C GLY A 152 -22.25 -8.73 6.10
N LYS A 153 -21.60 -7.73 5.50
CA LYS A 153 -20.39 -7.06 6.00
C LYS A 153 -20.57 -5.54 6.04
N PRO A 154 -21.54 -4.99 6.81
CA PRO A 154 -21.86 -3.55 6.77
C PRO A 154 -20.68 -2.61 7.10
N ASP A 155 -19.68 -3.08 7.85
CA ASP A 155 -18.45 -2.32 8.17
C ASP A 155 -17.26 -2.73 7.29
N GLY A 156 -17.50 -3.40 6.16
CA GLY A 156 -16.48 -4.00 5.32
C GLY A 156 -15.67 -3.03 4.47
N ILE A 157 -16.10 -1.77 4.35
CA ILE A 157 -15.33 -0.68 3.74
C ILE A 157 -15.52 0.60 4.56
N GLN A 158 -14.43 1.30 4.87
CA GLN A 158 -14.47 2.51 5.69
C GLN A 158 -13.37 3.51 5.29
N THR A 159 -13.68 4.80 5.36
CA THR A 159 -12.71 5.89 5.24
C THR A 159 -12.26 6.40 6.61
N TRP A 160 -11.08 7.04 6.65
CA TRP A 160 -10.57 7.77 7.79
C TRP A 160 -9.65 8.90 7.31
N TYR A 161 -9.77 10.07 7.94
CA TYR A 161 -8.98 11.25 7.58
C TYR A 161 -8.28 11.83 8.81
N GLU A 162 -6.98 12.09 8.67
CA GLU A 162 -6.26 12.99 9.57
C GLU A 162 -6.53 14.43 9.15
N LYS A 163 -7.09 15.20 10.08
CA LYS A 163 -7.24 16.65 9.92
C LYS A 163 -5.87 17.32 9.84
N ASP A 164 -5.70 18.22 8.87
CA ASP A 164 -4.48 18.94 8.53
C ASP A 164 -3.31 17.98 8.19
N GLY A 165 -3.63 16.73 7.86
CA GLY A 165 -2.67 15.68 7.54
C GLY A 165 -2.22 15.71 6.08
N GLY A 166 -0.93 15.56 5.81
CA GLY A 166 -0.39 15.56 4.44
C GLY A 166 -0.21 14.17 3.80
N HIS A 167 0.75 14.05 2.89
CA HIS A 167 1.05 12.81 2.16
C HIS A 167 1.98 11.86 2.94
N ARG A 168 1.43 10.90 3.68
CA ARG A 168 2.18 9.94 4.52
C ARG A 168 1.41 8.65 4.82
N PRO A 169 2.08 7.58 5.28
CA PRO A 169 1.40 6.36 5.71
C PRO A 169 0.60 6.58 7.01
N TYR A 170 -0.70 6.32 6.97
CA TYR A 170 -1.59 6.47 8.13
C TYR A 170 -1.91 5.17 8.86
N VAL A 171 -1.37 4.03 8.39
CA VAL A 171 -1.59 2.70 9.01
C VAL A 171 -1.11 2.64 10.46
N ALA A 172 -0.09 3.42 10.82
CA ALA A 172 0.49 3.46 12.16
C ALA A 172 -0.20 4.44 13.11
N ARG A 173 -1.24 5.18 12.67
CA ARG A 173 -2.10 5.98 13.58
C ARG A 173 -2.87 5.03 14.48
N VAL A 174 -3.04 5.38 15.76
CA VAL A 174 -3.72 4.52 16.75
C VAL A 174 -5.07 3.96 16.26
N PRO A 175 -5.99 4.75 15.69
CA PRO A 175 -7.28 4.22 15.23
C PRO A 175 -7.16 3.19 14.10
N ASN A 176 -6.21 3.38 13.18
CA ASN A 176 -6.01 2.51 12.03
C ASN A 176 -5.24 1.24 12.40
N LEU A 177 -4.29 1.35 13.34
CA LEU A 177 -3.59 0.20 13.90
C LEU A 177 -4.54 -0.67 14.74
N ALA A 178 -5.43 -0.06 15.53
CA ALA A 178 -6.46 -0.79 16.27
C ALA A 178 -7.43 -1.51 15.33
N TRP A 179 -7.82 -0.87 14.21
CA TRP A 179 -8.59 -1.52 13.15
C TRP A 179 -7.83 -2.72 12.56
N LEU A 180 -6.53 -2.58 12.29
CA LEU A 180 -5.71 -3.67 11.76
C LEU A 180 -5.65 -4.86 12.73
N VAL A 181 -5.47 -4.59 14.03
CA VAL A 181 -5.49 -5.63 15.08
C VAL A 181 -6.85 -6.36 15.14
N ARG A 182 -7.97 -5.69 14.84
CA ARG A 182 -9.28 -6.38 14.70
C ARG A 182 -9.31 -7.36 13.53
N GLN A 183 -8.63 -7.02 12.42
CA GLN A 183 -8.59 -7.89 11.24
C GLN A 183 -7.65 -9.08 11.44
N THR A 184 -6.44 -8.84 11.98
CA THR A 184 -5.40 -9.86 12.14
C THR A 184 -5.56 -10.70 13.41
N LYS A 185 -6.25 -10.19 14.44
CA LYS A 185 -6.54 -10.88 15.71
C LYS A 185 -5.30 -11.55 16.35
N PRO A 186 -4.17 -10.85 16.49
CA PRO A 186 -2.96 -11.42 17.06
C PRO A 186 -3.23 -11.94 18.48
N GLU A 187 -2.47 -12.95 18.92
CA GLU A 187 -2.70 -13.60 20.22
C GLU A 187 -2.33 -12.70 21.41
N ASP A 188 -1.41 -11.75 21.21
CA ASP A 188 -0.78 -10.97 22.29
C ASP A 188 -1.23 -9.50 22.34
N ARG A 189 -2.15 -9.08 21.47
CA ARG A 189 -2.64 -7.69 21.39
C ARG A 189 -4.13 -7.63 21.08
N THR A 190 -4.80 -6.72 21.77
CA THR A 190 -6.21 -6.37 21.54
C THR A 190 -6.33 -4.96 20.95
N PRO A 191 -7.42 -4.67 20.22
CA PRO A 191 -7.67 -3.31 19.71
C PRO A 191 -7.71 -2.26 20.82
N GLU A 192 -8.27 -2.61 21.99
CA GLU A 192 -8.40 -1.70 23.14
C GLU A 192 -7.03 -1.31 23.68
N GLN A 193 -6.09 -2.27 23.79
CA GLN A 193 -4.71 -1.97 24.16
C GLN A 193 -4.00 -1.03 23.17
N ILE A 194 -4.31 -1.14 21.87
CA ILE A 194 -3.77 -0.22 20.87
C ILE A 194 -4.37 1.18 21.03
N LEU A 195 -5.68 1.27 21.31
CA LEU A 195 -6.36 2.54 21.52
C LEU A 195 -5.83 3.32 22.73
N ASP A 196 -5.30 2.61 23.72
CA ASP A 196 -4.70 3.20 24.92
C ASP A 196 -3.21 3.60 24.74
N LEU A 197 -2.59 3.30 23.59
CA LEU A 197 -1.20 3.68 23.34
C LEU A 197 -1.04 5.21 23.23
N PRO A 198 0.05 5.77 23.78
CA PRO A 198 0.40 7.14 23.48
C PRO A 198 0.79 7.29 22.02
N GLU A 199 0.75 8.53 21.53
CA GLU A 199 1.18 8.86 20.18
C GLU A 199 2.40 9.78 20.22
N ILE A 200 3.31 9.58 19.28
CA ILE A 200 4.53 10.38 19.11
C ILE A 200 4.58 10.99 17.72
N ASN A 201 5.28 12.10 17.58
CA ASN A 201 5.65 12.62 16.28
C ASN A 201 6.89 11.87 15.75
N PHE A 202 6.79 11.31 14.55
CA PHE A 202 7.85 10.53 13.92
C PHE A 202 9.10 11.36 13.59
N GLY A 203 8.93 12.63 13.19
CA GLY A 203 10.04 13.55 12.94
C GLY A 203 10.84 13.85 14.19
N ASP A 204 10.16 14.14 15.31
CA ASP A 204 10.80 14.34 16.61
C ASP A 204 11.53 13.08 17.07
N TRP A 205 10.90 11.91 16.91
CA TRP A 205 11.55 10.62 17.18
C TRP A 205 12.80 10.43 16.31
N CYS A 206 12.76 10.76 15.01
CA CYS A 206 13.92 10.70 14.13
C CYS A 206 15.04 11.62 14.61
N HIS A 207 14.74 12.87 14.97
CA HIS A 207 15.73 13.82 15.48
C HIS A 207 16.38 13.34 16.78
N GLN A 208 15.59 12.79 17.71
CA GLN A 208 16.10 12.25 18.98
C GLN A 208 17.07 11.08 18.77
N HIS A 209 16.91 10.31 17.69
CA HIS A 209 17.75 9.16 17.35
C HIS A 209 18.81 9.46 16.29
N GLY A 210 18.97 10.72 15.88
CA GLY A 210 19.98 11.15 14.91
C GLY A 210 19.69 10.74 13.46
N PHE A 211 18.43 10.46 13.11
CA PHE A 211 18.02 10.17 11.74
C PHE A 211 17.67 11.46 10.99
N GLN A 212 18.27 11.61 9.81
CA GLN A 212 17.92 12.68 8.88
C GLN A 212 17.01 12.12 7.78
N LEU A 213 15.80 12.66 7.68
CA LEU A 213 14.89 12.35 6.58
C LEU A 213 15.35 13.03 5.30
N GLU A 214 15.16 12.36 4.15
CA GLU A 214 15.39 12.99 2.85
C GLU A 214 14.52 14.23 2.68
N LYS A 215 15.02 15.23 1.94
CA LYS A 215 14.37 16.53 1.76
C LYS A 215 12.89 16.46 1.39
N LEU A 216 12.51 15.50 0.54
CA LEU A 216 11.12 15.34 0.10
C LEU A 216 10.20 14.90 1.25
N TYR A 217 10.67 13.99 2.11
CA TYR A 217 9.88 13.41 3.21
C TYR A 217 10.04 14.17 4.53
N GLY A 218 11.11 14.96 4.66
CA GLY A 218 11.44 15.79 5.82
C GLY A 218 10.61 17.08 5.93
N THR A 219 9.32 17.03 5.60
CA THR A 219 8.42 18.20 5.69
C THR A 219 7.20 17.89 6.56
N PRO A 220 6.57 18.91 7.20
CA PRO A 220 5.41 18.69 8.07
C PRO A 220 4.23 17.99 7.39
N LEU A 221 4.05 18.18 6.08
CA LEU A 221 3.04 17.49 5.28
C LEU A 221 3.48 16.10 4.77
N HIS A 222 4.60 15.56 5.24
CA HIS A 222 5.08 14.21 4.90
C HIS A 222 5.47 13.44 6.18
N LEU A 223 6.52 12.62 6.13
CA LEU A 223 6.94 11.76 7.24
C LEU A 223 7.35 12.56 8.49
N LEU A 224 7.95 13.74 8.33
CA LEU A 224 8.37 14.56 9.48
C LEU A 224 7.19 14.91 10.39
N GLY A 225 6.03 15.23 9.83
CA GLY A 225 4.83 15.56 10.62
C GLY A 225 3.99 14.35 11.01
N ALA A 226 4.41 13.12 10.69
CA ALA A 226 3.57 11.95 10.92
C ALA A 226 3.42 11.69 12.43
N THR A 227 2.19 11.63 12.90
CA THR A 227 1.90 11.11 14.24
C THR A 227 1.72 9.59 14.13
N VAL A 228 2.31 8.83 15.05
CA VAL A 228 2.24 7.35 15.05
C VAL A 228 2.03 6.83 16.48
N ALA A 229 1.45 5.64 16.61
CA ALA A 229 1.36 4.94 17.87
C ALA A 229 2.76 4.66 18.43
N ASP A 230 3.00 4.99 19.69
CA ASP A 230 4.25 4.66 20.37
C ASP A 230 4.21 3.19 20.80
N MET A 231 4.80 2.36 19.95
CA MET A 231 4.94 0.92 20.21
C MET A 231 6.31 0.58 20.84
N GLY A 232 7.06 1.58 21.33
CA GLY A 232 8.40 1.37 21.87
C GLY A 232 9.39 0.85 20.83
N ILE A 233 9.26 1.28 19.57
CA ILE A 233 10.14 0.84 18.48
C ILE A 233 11.57 1.32 18.77
N VAL A 234 12.50 0.37 18.78
CA VAL A 234 13.93 0.64 18.92
C VAL A 234 14.58 0.59 17.54
N PRO A 235 15.42 1.56 17.17
CA PRO A 235 16.11 1.53 15.89
C PRO A 235 17.04 0.32 15.78
N LEU A 236 16.94 -0.41 14.66
CA LEU A 236 17.91 -1.44 14.30
C LEU A 236 19.12 -0.80 13.62
N ARG A 237 20.33 -1.21 14.01
CA ARG A 237 21.55 -0.80 13.33
C ARG A 237 21.63 -1.45 11.95
N ARG A 238 22.30 -0.81 11.00
CA ARG A 238 22.43 -1.31 9.62
C ARG A 238 22.99 -2.73 9.55
N GLU A 239 23.92 -3.05 10.44
CA GLU A 239 24.56 -4.37 10.51
C GLU A 239 23.57 -5.46 10.95
N GLN A 240 22.53 -5.10 11.71
CA GLN A 240 21.47 -6.02 12.12
C GLN A 240 20.45 -6.28 11.00
N LEU A 241 20.44 -5.44 9.96
CA LEU A 241 19.61 -5.59 8.78
C LEU A 241 20.34 -6.29 7.62
N ALA A 242 21.65 -6.53 7.76
CA ALA A 242 22.46 -7.19 6.75
C ALA A 242 22.07 -8.67 6.66
N VAL A 243 21.46 -9.05 5.53
CA VAL A 243 21.13 -10.44 5.22
C VAL A 243 22.28 -11.21 4.57
N LEU A 244 23.31 -10.48 4.13
CA LEU A 244 24.56 -11.03 3.59
C LEU A 244 25.71 -10.69 4.54
N SER A 245 26.60 -11.65 4.76
CA SER A 245 27.86 -11.39 5.43
C SER A 245 28.76 -10.48 4.57
N PRO A 246 29.76 -9.80 5.16
CA PRO A 246 30.71 -8.99 4.40
C PRO A 246 31.43 -9.74 3.27
N ASP A 247 31.66 -11.06 3.42
CA ASP A 247 32.29 -11.91 2.42
C ASP A 247 31.33 -12.46 1.35
N GLU A 248 30.02 -12.35 1.56
CA GLU A 248 28.97 -12.69 0.59
C GLU A 248 28.63 -11.50 -0.33
N ILE A 249 28.86 -10.27 0.12
CA ILE A 249 28.60 -9.06 -0.68
C ILE A 249 29.43 -9.11 -1.97
N GLY A 250 28.74 -9.09 -3.11
CA GLY A 250 29.35 -9.11 -4.44
C GLY A 250 29.58 -10.50 -5.03
N ARG A 251 29.24 -11.59 -4.30
CA ARG A 251 29.20 -12.93 -4.90
C ARG A 251 28.06 -13.04 -5.91
N LEU A 252 28.33 -13.67 -7.04
CA LEU A 252 27.41 -13.76 -8.18
C LEU A 252 26.05 -14.37 -7.80
N GLU A 253 26.01 -15.34 -6.89
CA GLU A 253 24.73 -15.94 -6.44
C GLU A 253 23.76 -14.93 -5.80
N TYR A 254 24.24 -13.77 -5.36
CA TYR A 254 23.45 -12.70 -4.75
C TYR A 254 23.40 -11.42 -5.59
N THR A 255 23.84 -11.45 -6.84
CA THR A 255 23.74 -10.31 -7.76
C THR A 255 22.80 -10.57 -8.93
N ILE A 256 22.31 -9.49 -9.54
CA ILE A 256 21.47 -9.56 -10.74
C ILE A 256 22.25 -10.23 -11.88
N GLU A 257 23.53 -9.93 -12.01
CA GLU A 257 24.41 -10.50 -13.04
C GLU A 257 24.49 -12.02 -12.91
N GLY A 258 24.75 -12.55 -11.72
CA GLY A 258 24.80 -14.01 -11.53
C GLY A 258 23.45 -14.68 -11.72
N TRP A 259 22.34 -14.03 -11.36
CA TRP A 259 21.00 -14.54 -11.66
C TRP A 259 20.72 -14.59 -13.17
N LEU A 260 21.11 -13.55 -13.91
CA LEU A 260 20.97 -13.53 -15.37
C LEU A 260 21.83 -14.61 -16.03
N GLU A 261 23.07 -14.81 -15.57
CA GLU A 261 23.92 -15.90 -16.04
C GLU A 261 23.29 -17.28 -15.78
N GLN A 262 22.71 -17.49 -14.60
CA GLN A 262 22.05 -18.74 -14.26
C GLN A 262 20.83 -19.01 -15.17
N ILE A 263 20.02 -17.99 -15.42
CA ILE A 263 18.88 -18.07 -16.34
C ILE A 263 19.36 -18.43 -17.76
N GLU A 264 20.40 -17.76 -18.25
CA GLU A 264 20.95 -18.05 -19.58
C GLU A 264 21.51 -19.47 -19.71
N ARG A 265 22.14 -20.00 -18.66
CA ARG A 265 22.61 -21.40 -18.64
C ARG A 265 21.44 -22.37 -18.69
N ASN A 266 20.43 -22.18 -17.83
CA ASN A 266 19.24 -23.04 -17.81
C ASN A 266 18.51 -23.05 -19.17
N LEU A 267 18.40 -21.89 -19.85
CA LEU A 267 17.79 -21.79 -21.18
C LEU A 267 18.60 -22.47 -22.30
N LYS A 268 19.90 -22.68 -22.10
CA LYS A 268 20.75 -23.43 -23.03
C LYS A 268 20.66 -24.93 -22.79
N ASP A 269 20.52 -25.35 -21.54
CA ASP A 269 20.40 -26.77 -21.16
C ASP A 269 19.03 -27.37 -21.53
N GLU A 270 18.01 -26.55 -21.74
CA GLU A 270 16.67 -26.96 -22.22
C GLU A 270 16.54 -27.05 -23.76
N ARG A 271 17.59 -26.74 -24.53
CA ARG A 271 17.60 -26.81 -26.01
C ARG A 271 18.37 -28.01 -26.54
#